data_AF-A0A6P2C741-F1
#
_entry.id   AF-A0A6P2C741-F1
#
_cell.length_a   1.000
_cell.length_b   1.000
_cell.length_c   1.000
_cell.angle_alpha   90.00
_cell.angle_beta   90.00
_cell.angle_gamma   90.00
#
_symmetry.space_group_name_H-M   'P 1'
#
loop_
_entity.id
_entity.type
_entity.pdbx_description
1 polymer ?
#
loop_
_entity_poly.entity_id
_entity_poly.type
_entity_poly.pdbx_seq_one_letter_code
_entity_poly.pdbx_strand_id
1 'polypeptide(L)'
;MSDAKAQQAAAGLSDSGGSPVSQREPQVMPAGPGRPTWDMYRAMAGSPHVTPARRQATLWALEQLEQHMGQDWPERYWEAAGHVPEEVNLGGSHVAALGSLLDLALRLRLLAGTPGLASVQKEMRTDLRDDRRRHAALQLEVGGLARRCGAAVALENRVTAAAPPSDVLIRYGATALRVETFAVILDQNSRESRAYWDQMTAAIMRISAQFGVDVAGDLGGRLGEEDAAELLALIEEAARLACETGRQVPLAFRGADLRVLLRGGGPSELRGGIESGRGWPRVEGRLLQKAAQAARAGGGWLRTDLMDGTWQFTEWARAALHEKTAEIGKLLKPALARVDGVAGIVISSGACFAQGAFRGLSTRTPDRCYGFVRPLPGHRVRETMIIPVTPAGRIEADIWAELYGSEDTWLGWGLSQAGLPACLDIFGQ
;
A
#
# COMPACT_ATOMS: atom_id res chain seq x y z
N MET A 1 -47.32 40.19 61.10
CA MET A 1 -46.14 39.86 61.94
C MET A 1 -45.06 39.36 61.01
N SER A 2 -43.94 40.01 60.74
CA SER A 2 -43.35 41.33 60.98
C SER A 2 -42.24 41.40 59.92
N ASP A 3 -42.25 42.39 59.03
CA ASP A 3 -41.33 43.55 59.04
C ASP A 3 -39.84 43.16 59.08
N ALA A 4 -38.92 43.65 58.24
CA ALA A 4 -38.93 44.86 57.41
C ALA A 4 -37.62 45.01 56.60
N LYS A 5 -37.66 45.94 55.61
CA LYS A 5 -36.59 46.88 55.15
C LYS A 5 -35.47 46.34 54.21
N ALA A 6 -35.01 47.04 53.18
CA ALA A 6 -35.22 48.43 52.73
C ALA A 6 -34.83 48.62 51.24
N GLN A 7 -35.37 49.70 50.67
CA GLN A 7 -35.17 50.28 49.33
C GLN A 7 -33.90 51.16 49.20
N GLN A 8 -33.61 51.50 47.92
CA GLN A 8 -33.00 52.72 47.31
C GLN A 8 -31.67 52.44 46.59
N ALA A 9 -31.61 52.46 45.25
CA ALA A 9 -31.80 53.55 44.27
C ALA A 9 -30.60 54.53 44.18
N ALA A 10 -29.81 54.44 43.10
CA ALA A 10 -29.53 55.52 42.14
C ALA A 10 -28.19 55.33 41.40
N ALA A 11 -28.32 55.32 40.06
CA ALA A 11 -27.41 55.68 38.98
C ALA A 11 -25.95 56.12 39.26
N GLY A 12 -25.04 55.50 38.51
CA GLY A 12 -23.71 56.02 38.20
C GLY A 12 -23.16 55.33 36.93
N LEU A 13 -22.89 56.12 35.90
CA LEU A 13 -22.39 55.74 34.57
C LEU A 13 -20.93 55.26 34.58
N SER A 14 -20.57 54.58 33.47
CA SER A 14 -19.23 54.22 32.95
C SER A 14 -18.39 53.22 33.75
N ASP A 15 -18.14 52.04 33.19
CA ASP A 15 -16.92 51.83 32.40
C ASP A 15 -17.00 50.51 31.60
N SER A 16 -16.48 50.56 30.39
CA SER A 16 -16.32 49.51 29.40
C SER A 16 -15.48 48.32 29.91
N GLY A 17 -16.14 47.19 30.18
CA GLY A 17 -15.48 45.90 30.45
C GLY A 17 -15.63 44.94 29.29
N GLY A 18 -14.81 45.10 28.25
CA GLY A 18 -14.70 44.16 27.14
C GLY A 18 -14.38 42.75 27.64
N SER A 19 -15.19 41.78 27.26
CA SER A 19 -14.87 40.35 27.46
C SER A 19 -13.55 40.05 26.74
N PRO A 20 -12.57 39.38 27.39
CA PRO A 20 -11.35 39.00 26.70
C PRO A 20 -11.72 37.90 25.71
N VAL A 21 -11.83 38.29 24.45
CA VAL A 21 -11.70 37.40 23.31
C VAL A 21 -10.38 36.66 23.54
N SER A 22 -10.48 35.37 23.85
CA SER A 22 -9.34 34.45 23.87
C SER A 22 -8.68 34.56 22.51
N GLN A 23 -7.59 35.33 22.46
CA GLN A 23 -6.65 35.33 21.35
C GLN A 23 -6.05 33.93 21.35
N ARG A 24 -6.67 33.01 20.61
CA ARG A 24 -5.95 31.86 20.07
C ARG A 24 -4.86 32.47 19.23
N GLU A 25 -3.63 32.44 19.75
CA GLU A 25 -2.45 32.62 18.93
C GLU A 25 -2.65 31.80 17.65
N PRO A 26 -2.48 32.40 16.46
CA PRO A 26 -2.48 31.62 15.25
C PRO A 26 -1.41 30.55 15.44
N GLN A 27 -1.82 29.27 15.43
CA GLN A 27 -0.90 28.17 15.22
C GLN A 27 -0.14 28.52 13.94
N VAL A 28 1.07 29.03 14.12
CA VAL A 28 2.03 29.20 13.04
C VAL A 28 2.26 27.79 12.54
N MET A 29 1.60 27.44 11.44
CA MET A 29 1.89 26.25 10.67
C MET A 29 3.40 26.30 10.40
N PRO A 30 4.21 25.33 10.88
CA PRO A 30 5.63 25.35 10.64
C PRO A 30 5.88 25.36 9.13
N ALA A 31 6.76 26.27 8.72
CA ALA A 31 7.15 26.50 7.34
C ALA A 31 7.78 25.24 6.72
N GLY A 32 7.21 24.75 5.62
CA GLY A 32 7.70 23.64 4.80
C GLY A 32 7.74 22.27 5.51
N PRO A 33 7.52 21.14 4.83
CA PRO A 33 7.84 19.87 5.47
C PRO A 33 9.35 19.83 5.68
N GLY A 34 9.79 19.91 6.94
CA GLY A 34 11.16 19.55 7.29
C GLY A 34 11.49 18.15 6.76
N ARG A 35 12.78 17.83 6.66
CA ARG A 35 13.22 16.47 6.27
C ARG A 35 12.45 15.42 7.08
N PRO A 36 11.94 14.36 6.44
CA PRO A 36 11.13 13.38 7.16
C PRO A 36 12.00 12.61 8.15
N THR A 37 11.65 12.66 9.43
CA THR A 37 12.34 11.94 10.51
C THR A 37 11.40 10.97 11.21
N TRP A 38 11.94 10.02 11.98
CA TRP A 38 11.12 9.15 12.83
C TRP A 38 10.29 9.95 13.84
N ASP A 39 10.85 11.01 14.42
CA ASP A 39 10.16 11.87 15.39
C ASP A 39 8.97 12.60 14.77
N MET A 40 9.09 13.03 13.51
CA MET A 40 7.95 13.58 12.76
C MET A 40 6.80 12.56 12.69
N TYR A 41 7.09 11.31 12.32
CA TYR A 41 6.06 10.26 12.22
C TYR A 41 5.49 9.85 13.59
N ARG A 42 6.29 9.86 14.65
CA ARG A 42 5.81 9.68 16.03
C ARG A 42 4.86 10.79 16.46
N ALA A 43 5.20 12.04 16.16
CA ALA A 43 4.36 13.20 16.45
C ALA A 43 3.01 13.09 15.72
N MET A 44 3.01 12.70 14.44
CA MET A 44 1.80 12.46 13.66
C MET A 44 0.93 11.34 14.26
N ALA A 45 1.56 10.25 14.73
CA ALA A 45 0.85 9.16 15.42
C ALA A 45 0.27 9.58 16.78
N GLY A 46 0.75 10.68 17.35
CA GLY A 46 0.27 11.27 18.61
C GLY A 46 -1.01 12.11 18.51
N SER A 47 -1.64 12.19 17.33
CA SER A 47 -2.88 12.95 17.14
C SER A 47 -3.99 12.52 18.11
N PRO A 48 -4.74 13.47 18.70
CA PRO A 48 -5.82 13.16 19.66
C PRO A 48 -6.99 12.39 19.04
N HIS A 49 -7.06 12.31 17.72
CA HIS A 49 -8.10 11.58 16.98
C HIS A 49 -7.77 10.09 16.77
N VAL A 50 -6.62 9.62 17.24
CA VAL A 50 -6.18 8.23 17.13
C VAL A 50 -6.53 7.46 18.40
N THR A 51 -7.13 6.27 18.28
CA THR A 51 -7.44 5.44 19.45
C THR A 51 -6.15 5.05 20.19
N PRO A 52 -6.20 4.84 21.52
CA PRO A 52 -5.01 4.43 22.28
C PRO A 52 -4.36 3.15 21.74
N ALA A 53 -5.16 2.16 21.34
CA ALA A 53 -4.68 0.90 20.77
C ALA A 53 -3.94 1.13 19.44
N ARG A 54 -4.53 1.93 18.54
CA ARG A 54 -3.88 2.28 17.27
C ARG A 54 -2.59 3.05 17.50
N ARG A 55 -2.60 4.03 18.39
CA ARG A 55 -1.40 4.81 18.74
C ARG A 55 -0.28 3.91 19.27
N GLN A 56 -0.60 3.02 20.20
CA GLN A 56 0.37 2.06 20.74
C GLN A 56 0.99 1.19 19.64
N ALA A 57 0.15 0.59 18.78
CA ALA A 57 0.61 -0.28 17.70
C ALA A 57 1.48 0.47 16.67
N THR A 58 1.08 1.68 16.28
CA THR A 58 1.85 2.53 15.35
C THR A 58 3.21 2.90 15.93
N LEU A 59 3.25 3.38 17.17
CA LEU A 59 4.51 3.78 17.82
C LEU A 59 5.46 2.59 17.98
N TRP A 60 4.93 1.43 18.38
CA TRP A 60 5.69 0.19 18.45
C TRP A 60 6.29 -0.17 17.08
N ALA A 61 5.51 -0.10 16.00
CA ALA A 61 5.99 -0.45 14.67
C ALA A 61 7.09 0.50 14.18
N LEU A 62 6.93 1.80 14.41
CA LEU A 62 7.96 2.81 14.09
C LEU A 62 9.26 2.56 14.86
N GLU A 63 9.17 2.23 16.15
CA GLU A 63 10.34 1.86 16.96
C GLU A 63 11.06 0.62 16.42
N GLN A 64 10.31 -0.43 16.05
CA GLN A 64 10.90 -1.63 15.45
C GLN A 64 11.61 -1.31 14.12
N LEU A 65 10.99 -0.49 13.26
CA LEU A 65 11.63 -0.11 12.00
C LEU A 65 12.86 0.75 12.21
N GLU A 66 12.84 1.74 13.12
CA GLU A 66 14.01 2.53 13.45
C GLU A 66 15.16 1.65 13.97
N GLN A 67 14.86 0.71 14.88
CA GLN A 67 15.87 -0.20 15.43
C GLN A 67 16.55 -1.03 14.32
N HIS A 68 15.80 -1.48 13.32
CA HIS A 68 16.32 -2.33 12.24
C HIS A 68 16.94 -1.55 11.08
N MET A 69 16.43 -0.35 10.77
CA MET A 69 16.82 0.43 9.60
C MET A 69 17.80 1.56 9.91
N GLY A 70 17.84 2.03 11.16
CA GLY A 70 18.66 3.15 11.62
C GLY A 70 17.89 4.46 11.72
N GLN A 71 18.41 5.37 12.55
CA GLN A 71 17.79 6.65 12.90
C GLN A 71 17.62 7.59 11.69
N ASP A 72 18.56 7.58 10.76
CA ASP A 72 18.60 8.46 9.59
C ASP A 72 17.90 7.86 8.35
N TRP A 73 17.32 6.67 8.47
CA TRP A 73 16.80 5.93 7.31
C TRP A 73 15.68 6.65 6.54
N PRO A 74 14.67 7.28 7.19
CA PRO A 74 13.64 8.03 6.47
C PRO A 74 14.22 9.20 5.67
N GLU A 75 15.21 9.90 6.23
CA GLU A 75 15.90 11.00 5.57
C GLU A 75 16.69 10.51 4.36
N ARG A 76 17.51 9.45 4.53
CA ARG A 76 18.25 8.84 3.43
C ARG A 76 17.33 8.33 2.33
N TYR A 77 16.20 7.71 2.69
CA TYR A 77 15.23 7.22 1.71
C TYR A 77 14.61 8.39 0.93
N TRP A 78 14.21 9.45 1.62
CA TRP A 78 13.70 10.65 1.00
C TRP A 78 14.72 11.31 0.05
N GLU A 79 15.97 11.43 0.46
CA GLU A 79 17.04 11.98 -0.38
C GLU A 79 17.29 11.13 -1.64
N ALA A 80 17.21 9.80 -1.51
CA ALA A 80 17.47 8.89 -2.63
C ALA A 80 16.29 8.72 -3.58
N ALA A 81 15.05 8.70 -3.06
CA ALA A 81 13.85 8.35 -3.81
C ALA A 81 12.87 9.51 -4.00
N GLY A 82 13.05 10.64 -3.31
CA GLY A 82 12.12 11.78 -3.34
C GLY A 82 10.82 11.56 -2.56
N HIS A 83 10.70 10.42 -1.85
CA HIS A 83 9.57 10.08 -1.00
C HIS A 83 10.01 9.15 0.14
N VAL A 84 9.14 8.92 1.13
CA VAL A 84 9.29 7.85 2.13
C VAL A 84 8.33 6.71 1.77
N PRO A 85 8.63 5.43 2.11
CA PRO A 85 7.69 4.34 1.87
C PRO A 85 6.32 4.59 2.48
N GLU A 86 5.27 4.26 1.72
CA GLU A 86 3.87 4.57 2.05
C GLU A 86 3.47 4.08 3.45
N GLU A 87 3.91 2.89 3.83
CA GLU A 87 3.61 2.33 5.16
C GLU A 87 4.16 3.18 6.31
N VAL A 88 5.31 3.84 6.12
CA VAL A 88 5.88 4.76 7.12
C VAL A 88 5.22 6.13 6.98
N ASN A 89 5.09 6.63 5.76
CA ASN A 89 4.59 7.97 5.49
C ASN A 89 3.12 8.15 5.93
N LEU A 90 2.29 7.14 5.68
CA LEU A 90 0.85 7.18 5.91
C LEU A 90 0.39 6.27 7.06
N GLY A 91 1.26 5.46 7.66
CA GLY A 91 0.87 4.48 8.68
C GLY A 91 0.19 5.08 9.91
N GLY A 92 0.50 6.34 10.25
CA GLY A 92 -0.19 7.05 11.32
C GLY A 92 -1.65 7.40 10.99
N SER A 93 -1.95 7.72 9.74
CA SER A 93 -3.22 8.34 9.32
C SER A 93 -4.10 7.44 8.45
N HIS A 94 -3.54 6.46 7.74
CA HIS A 94 -4.26 5.59 6.80
C HIS A 94 -4.24 4.12 7.23
N VAL A 95 -5.42 3.50 7.36
CA VAL A 95 -5.59 2.16 7.94
C VAL A 95 -4.91 1.04 7.14
N ALA A 96 -4.90 1.12 5.81
CA ALA A 96 -4.19 0.14 4.99
C ALA A 96 -2.67 0.30 5.08
N ALA A 97 -2.18 1.54 5.12
CA ALA A 97 -0.76 1.81 5.31
C ALA A 97 -0.31 1.33 6.69
N LEU A 98 -1.13 1.52 7.73
CA LEU A 98 -0.90 0.97 9.07
C LEU A 98 -0.81 -0.56 9.06
N GLY A 99 -1.71 -1.24 8.34
CA GLY A 99 -1.64 -2.69 8.20
C GLY A 99 -0.30 -3.15 7.60
N SER A 100 0.16 -2.47 6.55
CA SER A 100 1.46 -2.76 5.91
C SER A 100 2.65 -2.43 6.81
N LEU A 101 2.57 -1.35 7.60
CA LEU A 101 3.58 -0.95 8.58
C LEU A 101 3.74 -2.04 9.66
N LEU A 102 2.62 -2.48 10.22
CA LEU A 102 2.59 -3.54 11.23
C LEU A 102 3.08 -4.87 10.66
N ASP A 103 2.67 -5.25 9.45
CA ASP A 103 3.17 -6.47 8.81
C ASP A 103 4.69 -6.46 8.67
N LEU A 104 5.28 -5.36 8.21
CA LEU A 104 6.73 -5.25 8.05
C LEU A 104 7.46 -5.34 9.40
N ALA A 105 7.03 -4.56 10.39
CA ALA A 105 7.61 -4.54 11.73
C ALA A 105 7.50 -5.91 12.42
N LEU A 106 6.33 -6.55 12.37
CA LEU A 106 6.09 -7.87 12.95
C LEU A 106 6.93 -8.94 12.28
N ARG A 107 7.07 -8.93 10.95
CA ARG A 107 7.89 -9.93 10.25
C ARG A 107 9.37 -9.79 10.64
N LEU A 108 9.91 -8.57 10.71
CA LEU A 108 11.27 -8.34 11.19
C LEU A 108 11.47 -8.86 12.62
N ARG A 109 10.51 -8.56 13.52
CA ARG A 109 10.56 -8.97 14.93
C ARG A 109 10.44 -10.48 15.10
N LEU A 110 9.49 -11.12 14.42
CA LEU A 110 9.15 -12.54 14.58
C LEU A 110 10.13 -13.45 13.85
N LEU A 111 10.79 -12.95 12.79
CA LEU A 111 11.86 -13.67 12.12
C LEU A 111 13.23 -13.45 12.80
N ALA A 112 13.33 -12.69 13.89
CA ALA A 112 14.57 -12.54 14.62
C ALA A 112 15.21 -13.92 14.93
N GLY A 113 16.53 -14.01 14.71
CA GLY A 113 17.30 -15.26 14.83
C GLY A 113 17.22 -16.20 13.62
N THR A 114 16.41 -15.91 12.61
CA THR A 114 16.37 -16.69 11.36
C THR A 114 17.69 -16.51 10.60
N PRO A 115 18.35 -17.59 10.15
CA PRO A 115 19.54 -17.49 9.34
C PRO A 115 19.33 -16.59 8.12
N GLY A 116 20.27 -15.68 7.85
CA GLY A 116 20.22 -14.77 6.69
C GLY A 116 19.37 -13.50 6.85
N LEU A 117 18.58 -13.35 7.93
CA LEU A 117 17.77 -12.13 8.16
C LEU A 117 18.62 -10.86 8.16
N ALA A 118 19.83 -10.90 8.72
CA ALA A 118 20.74 -9.75 8.74
C ALA A 118 21.12 -9.26 7.33
N SER A 119 21.20 -10.17 6.34
CA SER A 119 21.45 -9.81 4.94
C SER A 119 20.26 -9.08 4.34
N VAL A 120 19.05 -9.58 4.56
CA VAL A 120 17.80 -8.95 4.09
C VAL A 120 17.61 -7.57 4.72
N GLN A 121 17.86 -7.45 6.03
CA GLN A 121 17.83 -6.16 6.73
C GLN A 121 18.88 -5.19 6.20
N LYS A 122 20.12 -5.67 5.99
CA LYS A 122 21.19 -4.86 5.42
C LYS A 122 20.78 -4.33 4.06
N GLU A 123 20.24 -5.18 3.19
CA GLU A 123 19.78 -4.77 1.87
C GLU A 123 18.70 -3.68 1.97
N MET A 124 17.63 -3.92 2.73
CA MET A 124 16.53 -2.96 2.89
C MET A 124 17.00 -1.61 3.47
N ARG A 125 18.06 -1.63 4.29
CA ARG A 125 18.67 -0.43 4.86
C ARG A 125 19.57 0.34 3.89
N THR A 126 20.22 -0.34 2.95
CA THR A 126 21.24 0.26 2.08
C THR A 126 20.77 0.51 0.65
N ASP A 127 19.93 -0.36 0.09
CA ASP A 127 19.37 -0.21 -1.24
C ASP A 127 17.96 0.36 -1.15
N LEU A 128 17.87 1.68 -1.30
CA LEU A 128 16.67 2.47 -1.03
C LEU A 128 15.72 2.51 -2.22
N ARG A 129 15.92 1.66 -3.23
CA ARG A 129 15.00 1.54 -4.36
C ARG A 129 13.77 0.74 -3.95
N ASP A 130 12.60 1.23 -4.36
CA ASP A 130 11.31 0.61 -4.06
C ASP A 130 11.21 -0.86 -4.48
N ASP A 131 11.81 -1.24 -5.60
CA ASP A 131 11.75 -2.61 -6.09
C ASP A 131 12.56 -3.57 -5.20
N ARG A 132 13.69 -3.11 -4.67
CA ARG A 132 14.53 -3.86 -3.73
C ARG A 132 13.89 -3.95 -2.36
N ARG A 133 13.33 -2.84 -1.87
CA ARG A 133 12.55 -2.84 -0.63
C ARG A 133 11.37 -3.82 -0.69
N ARG A 134 10.61 -3.83 -1.78
CA ARG A 134 9.48 -4.76 -1.98
C ARG A 134 9.97 -6.21 -2.10
N HIS A 135 11.06 -6.46 -2.80
CA HIS A 135 11.69 -7.78 -2.85
C HIS A 135 12.05 -8.28 -1.43
N ALA A 136 12.76 -7.49 -0.63
CA ALA A 136 13.08 -7.85 0.75
C ALA A 136 11.82 -8.06 1.62
N ALA A 137 10.79 -7.22 1.45
CA ALA A 137 9.51 -7.40 2.13
C ALA A 137 8.78 -8.71 1.74
N LEU A 138 8.92 -9.17 0.50
CA LEU A 138 8.41 -10.47 0.05
C LEU A 138 9.17 -11.64 0.67
N GLN A 139 10.49 -11.52 0.86
CA GLN A 139 11.25 -12.54 1.59
C GLN A 139 10.73 -12.69 3.04
N LEU A 140 10.55 -11.56 3.72
CA LEU A 140 10.00 -11.50 5.08
C LEU A 140 8.56 -12.02 5.15
N GLU A 141 7.76 -11.77 4.13
CA GLU A 141 6.40 -12.30 4.03
C GLU A 141 6.37 -13.82 3.98
N VAL A 142 7.08 -14.40 3.00
CA VAL A 142 7.12 -15.84 2.80
C VAL A 142 7.68 -16.52 4.04
N GLY A 143 8.78 -16.00 4.57
CA GLY A 143 9.38 -16.50 5.81
C GLY A 143 8.43 -16.40 7.00
N GLY A 144 7.71 -15.28 7.14
CA GLY A 144 6.75 -15.07 8.22
C GLY A 144 5.61 -16.08 8.17
N LEU A 145 4.93 -16.18 7.02
CA LEU A 145 3.83 -17.14 6.82
C LEU A 145 4.29 -18.58 7.05
N ALA A 146 5.45 -18.95 6.50
CA ALA A 146 6.02 -20.28 6.70
C ALA A 146 6.30 -20.59 8.18
N ARG A 147 6.92 -19.65 8.91
CA ARG A 147 7.21 -19.80 10.35
C ARG A 147 5.94 -19.95 11.17
N ARG A 148 4.88 -19.22 10.83
CA ARG A 148 3.58 -19.35 11.49
C ARG A 148 2.97 -20.74 11.29
N CYS A 149 3.14 -21.34 10.12
CA CYS A 149 2.74 -22.71 9.84
C CYS A 149 3.69 -23.75 10.47
N GLY A 150 4.63 -23.35 11.34
CA GLY A 150 5.56 -24.26 12.01
C GLY A 150 6.72 -24.74 11.14
N ALA A 151 6.93 -24.14 9.96
CA ALA A 151 8.06 -24.46 9.11
C ALA A 151 9.37 -23.88 9.67
N ALA A 152 10.48 -24.57 9.42
CA ALA A 152 11.80 -23.97 9.59
C ALA A 152 12.13 -23.11 8.37
N VAL A 153 12.69 -21.92 8.61
CA VAL A 153 12.96 -20.92 7.58
C VAL A 153 14.43 -20.54 7.61
N ALA A 154 15.01 -20.30 6.43
CA ALA A 154 16.26 -19.57 6.27
C ALA A 154 16.12 -18.59 5.11
N LEU A 155 16.70 -17.41 5.25
CA LEU A 155 16.74 -16.38 4.22
C LEU A 155 18.13 -16.39 3.56
N GLU A 156 18.23 -15.99 2.30
CA GLU A 156 19.50 -15.90 1.57
C GLU A 156 20.34 -17.20 1.65
N ASN A 157 19.68 -18.35 1.56
CA ASN A 157 20.30 -19.65 1.79
C ASN A 157 20.95 -20.23 0.54
N ARG A 158 22.21 -20.65 0.64
CA ARG A 158 22.95 -21.30 -0.44
C ARG A 158 22.81 -22.83 -0.39
N VAL A 159 22.64 -23.47 -1.54
CA VAL A 159 22.75 -24.95 -1.67
C VAL A 159 24.19 -25.40 -1.44
N THR A 160 25.12 -24.71 -2.08
CA THR A 160 26.57 -24.93 -1.99
C THR A 160 27.27 -23.58 -1.89
N ALA A 161 28.51 -23.54 -1.39
CA ALA A 161 29.24 -22.27 -1.26
C ALA A 161 29.40 -21.52 -2.60
N ALA A 162 29.50 -22.25 -3.71
CA ALA A 162 29.66 -21.67 -5.06
C ALA A 162 28.33 -21.24 -5.72
N ALA A 163 27.20 -21.79 -5.28
CA ALA A 163 25.90 -21.43 -5.83
C ALA A 163 25.43 -20.06 -5.31
N PRO A 164 24.69 -19.28 -6.12
CA PRO A 164 23.98 -18.11 -5.61
C PRO A 164 22.97 -18.54 -4.52
N PRO A 165 22.70 -17.66 -3.53
CA PRO A 165 21.68 -17.93 -2.52
C PRO A 165 20.30 -17.94 -3.17
N SER A 166 19.39 -18.74 -2.61
CA SER A 166 17.95 -18.54 -2.80
C SER A 166 17.42 -17.59 -1.75
N ASP A 167 16.51 -16.70 -2.13
CA ASP A 167 15.95 -15.70 -1.22
C ASP A 167 15.33 -16.32 0.04
N VAL A 168 14.52 -17.37 -0.11
CA VAL A 168 13.90 -18.07 1.02
C VAL A 168 14.00 -19.58 0.85
N LEU A 169 14.43 -20.26 1.91
CA LEU A 169 14.31 -21.70 2.06
C LEU A 169 13.28 -22.01 3.14
N ILE A 170 12.26 -22.77 2.77
CA ILE A 170 11.22 -23.29 3.67
C ILE A 170 11.46 -24.80 3.83
N ARG A 171 11.49 -25.28 5.07
CA ARG A 171 11.50 -26.71 5.39
C ARG A 171 10.23 -27.06 6.15
N TYR A 172 9.38 -27.86 5.51
CA TYR A 172 8.10 -28.29 6.04
C TYR A 172 8.07 -29.82 6.05
N GLY A 173 8.24 -30.42 7.24
CA GLY A 173 8.46 -31.86 7.37
C GLY A 173 9.70 -32.31 6.58
N ALA A 174 9.53 -33.30 5.70
CA ALA A 174 10.59 -33.82 4.83
C ALA A 174 10.83 -32.97 3.56
N THR A 175 9.95 -32.00 3.27
CA THR A 175 9.98 -31.23 2.02
C THR A 175 10.75 -29.93 2.22
N ALA A 176 11.56 -29.58 1.23
CA ALA A 176 12.33 -28.32 1.20
C ALA A 176 11.95 -27.51 -0.05
N LEU A 177 11.44 -26.30 0.14
CA LEU A 177 11.06 -25.39 -0.93
C LEU A 177 12.05 -24.25 -0.96
N ARG A 178 12.71 -24.07 -2.10
CA ARG A 178 13.49 -22.87 -2.40
C ARG A 178 12.61 -21.88 -3.12
N VAL A 179 12.74 -20.61 -2.79
CA VAL A 179 11.86 -19.56 -3.29
C VAL A 179 12.71 -18.38 -3.74
N GLU A 180 12.46 -17.91 -4.96
CA GLU A 180 12.91 -16.63 -5.47
C GLU A 180 11.76 -15.63 -5.45
N THR A 181 12.00 -14.45 -4.89
CA THR A 181 11.02 -13.40 -4.68
C THR A 181 11.31 -12.18 -5.55
N PHE A 182 10.28 -11.52 -6.06
CA PHE A 182 10.45 -10.23 -6.76
C PHE A 182 9.10 -9.53 -6.97
N ALA A 183 9.10 -8.21 -7.03
CA ALA A 183 7.94 -7.44 -7.47
C ALA A 183 8.07 -7.06 -8.95
N VAL A 184 6.97 -7.12 -9.70
CA VAL A 184 6.83 -6.49 -11.00
C VAL A 184 6.07 -5.18 -10.81
N ILE A 185 6.80 -4.08 -10.81
CA ILE A 185 6.26 -2.73 -10.67
C ILE A 185 5.96 -2.11 -12.04
N LEU A 186 5.10 -1.09 -12.06
CA LEU A 186 4.91 -0.21 -13.22
C LEU A 186 6.27 0.27 -13.77
N ASP A 187 6.42 0.25 -15.09
CA ASP A 187 7.59 0.84 -15.76
C ASP A 187 7.65 2.35 -15.57
N GLN A 188 8.77 2.95 -15.97
CA GLN A 188 9.02 4.38 -15.80
C GLN A 188 7.94 5.25 -16.47
N ASN A 189 7.49 4.90 -17.68
CA ASN A 189 6.47 5.70 -18.38
C ASN A 189 5.12 5.61 -17.66
N SER A 190 4.74 4.41 -17.22
CA SER A 190 3.52 4.21 -16.43
C SER A 190 3.59 4.92 -15.06
N ARG A 191 4.76 4.98 -14.43
CA ARG A 191 4.99 5.74 -13.19
C ARG A 191 4.88 7.24 -13.42
N GLU A 192 5.48 7.75 -14.49
CA GLU A 192 5.41 9.16 -14.87
C GLU A 192 3.99 9.58 -15.23
N SER A 193 3.25 8.72 -15.95
CA SER A 193 1.84 8.96 -16.24
C SER A 193 1.00 8.99 -14.96
N ARG A 194 1.21 8.04 -14.04
CA ARG A 194 0.54 8.06 -12.73
C ARG A 194 0.88 9.30 -11.92
N ALA A 195 2.16 9.67 -11.83
CA ALA A 195 2.61 10.86 -11.11
C ALA A 195 1.97 12.13 -11.68
N TYR A 196 1.85 12.23 -13.00
CA TYR A 196 1.14 13.30 -13.67
C TYR A 196 -0.33 13.37 -13.24
N TRP A 197 -1.06 12.25 -13.29
CA TRP A 197 -2.47 12.21 -12.90
C TRP A 197 -2.71 12.47 -11.41
N ASP A 198 -1.84 11.98 -10.54
CA ASP A 198 -1.88 12.23 -9.10
C ASP A 198 -1.67 13.74 -8.82
N GLN A 199 -0.71 14.39 -9.50
CA GLN A 199 -0.46 15.82 -9.39
C GLN A 199 -1.65 16.66 -9.89
N MET A 200 -2.18 16.33 -11.07
CA MET A 200 -3.36 17.00 -11.64
C MET A 200 -4.56 16.89 -10.70
N THR A 201 -4.85 15.68 -10.20
CA THR A 201 -5.97 15.44 -9.29
C THR A 201 -5.80 16.21 -7.99
N ALA A 202 -4.60 16.21 -7.40
CA ALA A 202 -4.31 16.95 -6.16
C ALA A 202 -4.49 18.47 -6.35
N ALA A 203 -4.05 19.01 -7.50
CA ALA A 203 -4.23 20.42 -7.81
C ALA A 203 -5.72 20.79 -7.98
N ILE A 204 -6.48 19.98 -8.73
CA ILE A 204 -7.92 20.18 -8.93
C ILE A 204 -8.68 20.11 -7.60
N MET A 205 -8.33 19.15 -6.73
CA MET A 205 -8.95 19.02 -5.40
C MET A 205 -8.64 20.24 -4.51
N ARG A 206 -7.44 20.82 -4.63
CA ARG A 206 -7.09 22.06 -3.92
C ARG A 206 -7.93 23.24 -4.40
N ILE A 207 -8.08 23.41 -5.71
CA ILE A 207 -8.94 24.45 -6.30
C ILE A 207 -10.39 24.25 -5.84
N SER A 208 -10.91 23.02 -5.94
CA SER A 208 -12.27 22.66 -5.52
C SER A 208 -12.52 23.03 -4.05
N ALA A 209 -11.58 22.71 -3.17
CA ALA A 209 -11.65 23.06 -1.75
C ALA A 209 -11.58 24.57 -1.49
N GLN A 210 -10.73 25.30 -2.22
CA GLN A 210 -10.53 26.73 -2.08
C GLN A 210 -11.78 27.54 -2.46
N PHE A 211 -12.46 27.17 -3.55
CA PHE A 211 -13.62 27.91 -4.07
C PHE A 211 -14.97 27.30 -3.70
N GLY A 212 -14.99 26.16 -2.98
CA GLY A 212 -16.23 25.49 -2.59
C GLY A 212 -17.03 24.97 -3.78
N VAL A 213 -16.34 24.45 -4.80
CA VAL A 213 -16.92 23.91 -6.04
C VAL A 213 -16.52 22.44 -6.22
N ASP A 214 -17.20 21.74 -7.12
CA ASP A 214 -16.82 20.41 -7.60
C ASP A 214 -16.42 20.50 -9.08
N VAL A 215 -15.38 19.76 -9.49
CA VAL A 215 -14.97 19.66 -10.91
C VAL A 215 -15.34 18.27 -11.43
N ALA A 216 -16.08 18.23 -12.55
CA ALA A 216 -16.55 17.00 -13.18
C ALA A 216 -16.33 17.02 -14.69
N GLY A 217 -16.26 15.86 -15.33
CA GLY A 217 -16.04 15.71 -16.78
C GLY A 217 -14.81 14.86 -17.10
N ASP A 218 -14.32 14.98 -18.32
CA ASP A 218 -13.15 14.25 -18.83
C ASP A 218 -11.94 15.19 -18.94
N LEU A 219 -10.83 14.85 -18.31
CA LEU A 219 -9.56 15.58 -18.42
C LEU A 219 -8.87 15.34 -19.78
N GLY A 220 -9.34 14.38 -20.56
CA GLY A 220 -8.72 14.00 -21.82
C GLY A 220 -7.42 13.21 -21.62
N GLY A 221 -6.52 13.28 -22.60
CA GLY A 221 -5.21 12.63 -22.55
C GLY A 221 -4.19 13.41 -21.71
N ARG A 222 -3.03 12.78 -21.46
CA ARG A 222 -1.90 13.44 -20.78
C ARG A 222 -1.43 14.65 -21.60
N LEU A 223 -1.37 15.82 -20.95
CA LEU A 223 -0.86 17.07 -21.52
C LEU A 223 0.62 17.27 -21.18
N GLY A 224 1.31 18.11 -21.97
CA GLY A 224 2.63 18.63 -21.62
C GLY A 224 2.55 19.56 -20.40
N GLU A 225 3.69 19.87 -19.78
CA GLU A 225 3.74 20.66 -18.54
C GLU A 225 3.10 22.06 -18.68
N GLU A 226 3.40 22.77 -19.78
CA GLU A 226 2.81 24.09 -20.06
C GLU A 226 1.29 24.03 -20.23
N ASP A 227 0.80 23.10 -21.05
CA ASP A 227 -0.63 22.90 -21.29
C ASP A 227 -1.37 22.44 -20.02
N ALA A 228 -0.72 21.63 -19.17
CA ALA A 228 -1.29 21.20 -17.91
C ALA A 228 -1.42 22.38 -16.91
N ALA A 229 -0.41 23.24 -16.85
CA ALA A 229 -0.46 24.47 -16.04
C ALA A 229 -1.55 25.42 -16.53
N GLU A 230 -1.69 25.59 -17.85
CA GLU A 230 -2.74 26.40 -18.45
C GLU A 230 -4.14 25.84 -18.15
N LEU A 231 -4.33 24.53 -18.28
CA LEU A 231 -5.59 23.87 -17.92
C LEU A 231 -5.94 24.11 -16.45
N LEU A 232 -4.99 23.98 -15.52
CA LEU A 232 -5.23 24.24 -14.11
C LEU A 232 -5.61 25.71 -13.84
N ALA A 233 -4.98 26.67 -14.52
CA ALA A 233 -5.34 28.08 -14.42
C ALA A 233 -6.76 28.36 -14.94
N LEU A 234 -7.15 27.72 -16.05
CA LEU A 234 -8.51 27.80 -16.59
C LEU A 234 -9.55 27.20 -15.63
N ILE A 235 -9.23 26.07 -14.98
CA ILE A 235 -10.10 25.45 -13.98
C ILE A 235 -10.26 26.38 -12.77
N GLU A 236 -9.17 27.03 -12.32
CA GLU A 236 -9.21 27.99 -11.22
C GLU A 236 -10.08 29.21 -11.55
N GLU A 237 -9.95 29.76 -12.76
CA GLU A 237 -10.77 30.89 -13.21
C GLU A 237 -12.26 30.50 -13.31
N ALA A 238 -12.55 29.32 -13.88
CA ALA A 238 -13.90 28.79 -13.94
C ALA A 238 -14.50 28.53 -12.55
N ALA A 239 -13.69 28.08 -11.58
CA ALA A 239 -14.10 27.91 -10.18
C ALA A 239 -14.44 29.23 -9.50
N ARG A 240 -13.63 30.28 -9.72
CA ARG A 240 -13.93 31.63 -9.24
C ARG A 240 -15.23 32.15 -9.82
N LEU A 241 -15.40 32.07 -11.14
CA LEU A 241 -16.61 32.52 -11.82
C LEU A 241 -17.86 31.74 -11.38
N ALA A 242 -17.75 30.44 -11.19
CA ALA A 242 -18.86 29.62 -10.69
C ALA A 242 -19.29 30.03 -9.28
N CYS A 243 -18.32 30.30 -8.41
CA CYS A 243 -18.56 30.80 -7.05
C CYS A 243 -19.23 32.18 -7.05
N GLU A 244 -18.74 33.12 -7.87
CA GLU A 244 -19.28 34.49 -7.95
C GLU A 244 -20.68 34.55 -8.56
N THR A 245 -20.93 33.77 -9.61
CA THR A 245 -22.19 33.81 -10.36
C THR A 245 -23.25 32.85 -9.83
N GLY A 246 -22.84 31.89 -8.99
CA GLY A 246 -23.71 30.79 -8.55
C GLY A 246 -24.14 29.87 -9.68
N ARG A 247 -23.41 29.84 -10.81
CA ARG A 247 -23.75 29.05 -11.99
C ARG A 247 -22.64 28.07 -12.34
N GLN A 248 -23.03 26.96 -12.95
CA GLN A 248 -22.07 26.03 -13.54
C GLN A 248 -21.31 26.71 -14.69
N VAL A 249 -20.01 26.45 -14.77
CA VAL A 249 -19.14 26.93 -15.86
C VAL A 249 -18.60 25.73 -16.65
N PRO A 250 -18.95 25.58 -17.94
CA PRO A 250 -18.32 24.59 -18.81
C PRO A 250 -16.90 25.06 -19.20
N LEU A 251 -15.98 24.10 -19.35
CA LEU A 251 -14.59 24.34 -19.72
C LEU A 251 -14.16 23.25 -20.69
N ALA A 252 -13.75 23.62 -21.89
CA ALA A 252 -13.15 22.70 -22.85
C ALA A 252 -11.76 23.19 -23.24
N PHE A 253 -10.76 22.31 -23.17
CA PHE A 253 -9.37 22.66 -23.48
C PHE A 253 -8.57 21.43 -23.91
N ARG A 254 -8.00 21.46 -25.12
CA ARG A 254 -7.08 20.42 -25.64
C ARG A 254 -7.51 18.97 -25.38
N GLY A 255 -8.78 18.68 -25.61
CA GLY A 255 -9.37 17.34 -25.42
C GLY A 255 -9.95 17.09 -24.03
N ALA A 256 -9.74 17.98 -23.06
CA ALA A 256 -10.51 18.03 -21.83
C ALA A 256 -11.89 18.65 -22.11
N ASP A 257 -12.93 18.07 -21.50
CA ASP A 257 -14.30 18.57 -21.47
C ASP A 257 -14.82 18.46 -20.04
N LEU A 258 -14.75 19.59 -19.33
CA LEU A 258 -14.99 19.73 -17.91
C LEU A 258 -16.14 20.68 -17.62
N ARG A 259 -16.67 20.56 -16.41
CA ARG A 259 -17.74 21.39 -15.86
C ARG A 259 -17.41 21.66 -14.40
N VAL A 260 -17.38 22.94 -14.03
CA VAL A 260 -17.23 23.36 -12.65
C VAL A 260 -18.61 23.64 -12.07
N LEU A 261 -18.94 22.92 -11.00
CA LEU A 261 -20.26 22.84 -10.38
C LEU A 261 -20.22 23.47 -8.99
N LEU A 262 -21.33 24.06 -8.56
CA LEU A 262 -21.49 24.36 -7.13
C LEU A 262 -21.55 23.06 -6.33
N ARG A 263 -20.94 23.07 -5.15
CA ARG A 263 -20.88 21.89 -4.28
C ARG A 263 -22.28 21.39 -3.93
N GLY A 264 -22.53 20.10 -4.17
CA GLY A 264 -23.86 19.48 -3.95
C GLY A 264 -24.88 19.72 -5.07
N GLY A 265 -24.47 20.35 -6.18
CA GLY A 265 -25.32 20.60 -7.36
C GLY A 265 -25.59 19.38 -8.25
N GLY A 266 -25.05 18.20 -7.94
CA GLY A 266 -25.25 16.97 -8.69
C GLY A 266 -24.10 15.96 -8.50
N PRO A 267 -24.18 14.77 -9.14
CA PRO A 267 -23.08 13.81 -9.12
C PRO A 267 -21.85 14.38 -9.84
N SER A 268 -20.72 14.42 -9.13
CA SER A 268 -19.42 14.78 -9.69
C SER A 268 -18.64 13.51 -10.04
N GLU A 269 -18.26 13.38 -11.31
CA GLU A 269 -17.37 12.32 -11.77
C GLU A 269 -16.27 12.99 -12.61
N LEU A 270 -15.02 12.78 -12.24
CA LEU A 270 -13.86 13.23 -12.99
C LEU A 270 -13.18 12.00 -13.60
N ARG A 271 -13.02 12.01 -14.92
CA ARG A 271 -12.37 10.96 -15.70
C ARG A 271 -11.05 11.50 -16.26
N GLY A 272 -10.09 10.61 -16.47
CA GLY A 272 -8.85 10.90 -17.18
C GLY A 272 -8.58 9.83 -18.22
N GLY A 273 -7.70 10.13 -19.18
CA GLY A 273 -7.34 9.22 -20.25
C GLY A 273 -6.76 7.89 -19.73
N ILE A 274 -7.26 6.77 -20.25
CA ILE A 274 -6.75 5.43 -19.95
C ILE A 274 -5.58 5.14 -20.90
N GLU A 275 -4.36 5.12 -20.38
CA GLU A 275 -3.21 4.62 -21.14
C GLU A 275 -3.19 3.09 -21.12
N SER A 276 -3.43 2.45 -22.27
CA SER A 276 -3.35 1.00 -22.41
C SER A 276 -1.92 0.55 -22.71
N GLY A 277 -1.26 -0.14 -21.77
CA GLY A 277 0.05 -0.76 -21.96
C GLY A 277 0.00 -2.24 -22.37
N ARG A 278 1.03 -2.73 -23.07
CA ARG A 278 1.25 -4.18 -23.30
C ARG A 278 1.88 -4.84 -22.06
N GLY A 279 1.13 -4.95 -20.97
CA GLY A 279 1.64 -5.41 -19.66
C GLY A 279 2.17 -6.85 -19.64
N TRP A 280 1.47 -7.79 -20.29
CA TRP A 280 1.74 -9.23 -20.13
C TRP A 280 3.08 -9.73 -20.70
N PRO A 281 3.51 -9.39 -21.94
CA PRO A 281 4.81 -9.86 -22.46
C PRO A 281 6.00 -9.44 -21.59
N ARG A 282 5.89 -8.29 -20.91
CA ARG A 282 6.91 -7.80 -19.98
C ARG A 282 6.94 -8.62 -18.69
N VAL A 283 5.77 -8.88 -18.12
CA VAL A 283 5.62 -9.77 -16.96
C VAL A 283 6.24 -11.12 -17.29
N GLU A 284 5.85 -11.73 -18.42
CA GLU A 284 6.39 -13.00 -18.89
C GLU A 284 7.91 -12.98 -19.03
N GLY A 285 8.48 -11.97 -19.70
CA GLY A 285 9.93 -11.84 -19.86
C GLY A 285 10.67 -11.78 -18.52
N ARG A 286 10.14 -11.03 -17.54
CA ARG A 286 10.73 -10.94 -16.20
C ARG A 286 10.57 -12.24 -15.41
N LEU A 287 9.43 -12.92 -15.53
CA LEU A 287 9.19 -14.23 -14.94
C LEU A 287 10.22 -15.25 -15.46
N LEU A 288 10.45 -15.30 -16.77
CA LEU A 288 11.41 -16.23 -17.40
C LEU A 288 12.86 -15.92 -16.98
N GLN A 289 13.22 -14.64 -16.87
CA GLN A 289 14.54 -14.24 -16.36
C GLN A 289 14.74 -14.71 -14.92
N LYS A 290 13.72 -14.56 -14.07
CA LYS A 290 13.75 -14.96 -12.66
C LYS A 290 13.71 -16.47 -12.49
N ALA A 291 12.94 -17.19 -13.31
CA ALA A 291 12.99 -18.65 -13.43
C ALA A 291 14.41 -19.16 -13.69
N ALA A 292 15.12 -18.56 -14.65
CA ALA A 292 16.49 -18.94 -14.97
C ALA A 292 17.50 -18.58 -13.87
N GLN A 293 17.20 -17.57 -13.03
CA GLN A 293 17.98 -17.29 -11.82
C GLN A 293 17.71 -18.36 -10.74
N ALA A 294 16.45 -18.68 -10.49
CA ALA A 294 16.03 -19.72 -9.54
C ALA A 294 16.69 -21.07 -9.85
N ALA A 295 16.67 -21.49 -11.11
CA ALA A 295 17.30 -22.71 -11.58
C ALA A 295 18.79 -22.80 -11.18
N ARG A 296 19.53 -21.69 -11.29
CA ARG A 296 20.96 -21.60 -10.91
C ARG A 296 21.18 -21.60 -9.39
N ALA A 297 20.19 -21.16 -8.61
CA ALA A 297 20.20 -21.19 -7.14
C ALA A 297 19.74 -22.54 -6.56
N GLY A 298 19.55 -23.57 -7.40
CA GLY A 298 19.09 -24.90 -7.00
C GLY A 298 17.63 -25.19 -7.32
N GLY A 299 16.99 -24.36 -8.15
CA GLY A 299 15.61 -24.51 -8.56
C GLY A 299 14.61 -24.09 -7.48
N GLY A 300 13.34 -24.47 -7.68
CA GLY A 300 12.26 -24.26 -6.72
C GLY A 300 11.12 -23.41 -7.27
N TRP A 301 10.63 -22.50 -6.44
CA TRP A 301 9.44 -21.71 -6.68
C TRP A 301 9.76 -20.24 -6.95
N LEU A 302 8.94 -19.61 -7.77
CA LEU A 302 8.88 -18.16 -7.85
C LEU A 302 7.76 -17.63 -6.94
N ARG A 303 7.99 -16.50 -6.28
CA ARG A 303 6.95 -15.72 -5.60
C ARG A 303 7.02 -14.29 -6.13
N THR A 304 5.94 -13.80 -6.76
CA THR A 304 5.92 -12.43 -7.29
C THR A 304 4.65 -11.63 -7.04
N ASP A 305 4.80 -10.34 -6.75
CA ASP A 305 3.70 -9.37 -6.74
C ASP A 305 3.63 -8.71 -8.10
N LEU A 306 2.48 -8.81 -8.76
CA LEU A 306 2.20 -8.06 -9.99
C LEU A 306 1.50 -6.76 -9.63
N MET A 307 2.28 -5.70 -9.58
CA MET A 307 1.83 -4.34 -9.30
C MET A 307 1.83 -3.49 -10.57
N ASP A 308 1.43 -4.09 -11.69
CA ASP A 308 1.43 -3.47 -13.01
C ASP A 308 0.07 -2.87 -13.41
N GLY A 309 -0.89 -2.86 -12.47
CA GLY A 309 -2.25 -2.36 -12.69
C GLY A 309 -3.24 -3.43 -13.13
N THR A 310 -2.82 -4.66 -13.46
CA THR A 310 -3.71 -5.71 -13.98
C THR A 310 -4.91 -6.02 -13.06
N TRP A 311 -4.72 -5.93 -11.74
CA TRP A 311 -5.76 -6.19 -10.73
C TRP A 311 -6.68 -4.99 -10.44
N GLN A 312 -6.49 -3.85 -11.10
CA GLN A 312 -7.26 -2.62 -10.86
C GLN A 312 -8.05 -2.24 -12.11
N PHE A 313 -9.37 -2.07 -11.96
CA PHE A 313 -10.25 -1.48 -12.98
C PHE A 313 -10.26 -2.17 -14.37
N THR A 314 -10.01 -3.48 -14.41
CA THR A 314 -10.05 -4.31 -15.63
C THR A 314 -11.23 -5.30 -15.61
N GLU A 315 -11.63 -5.82 -16.78
CA GLU A 315 -12.54 -6.98 -16.84
C GLU A 315 -11.96 -8.18 -16.08
N TRP A 316 -10.63 -8.34 -16.13
CA TRP A 316 -9.91 -9.31 -15.31
C TRP A 316 -10.25 -9.18 -13.84
N ALA A 317 -10.20 -7.99 -13.25
CA ALA A 317 -10.49 -7.79 -11.83
C ALA A 317 -11.87 -8.34 -11.41
N ARG A 318 -12.86 -8.31 -12.32
CA ARG A 318 -14.25 -8.75 -12.09
C ARG A 318 -14.49 -10.25 -12.36
N ALA A 319 -13.56 -10.94 -13.02
CA ALA A 319 -13.71 -12.35 -13.35
C ALA A 319 -13.75 -13.25 -12.10
N ALA A 320 -14.41 -14.42 -12.22
CA ALA A 320 -14.49 -15.35 -11.10
C ALA A 320 -13.11 -15.92 -10.75
N LEU A 321 -12.81 -16.08 -9.46
CA LEU A 321 -11.50 -16.53 -8.98
C LEU A 321 -11.05 -17.86 -9.60
N HIS A 322 -11.98 -18.81 -9.80
CA HIS A 322 -11.68 -20.08 -10.46
C HIS A 322 -11.23 -19.88 -11.91
N GLU A 323 -11.95 -19.05 -12.67
CA GLU A 323 -11.63 -18.75 -14.08
C GLU A 323 -10.28 -18.06 -14.19
N LYS A 324 -10.02 -17.06 -13.35
CA LYS A 324 -8.71 -16.39 -13.28
C LYS A 324 -7.58 -17.37 -12.99
N THR A 325 -7.76 -18.23 -11.98
CA THR A 325 -6.75 -19.24 -11.59
C THR A 325 -6.48 -20.22 -12.72
N ALA A 326 -7.53 -20.67 -13.40
CA ALA A 326 -7.39 -21.56 -14.55
C ALA A 326 -6.67 -20.87 -15.72
N GLU A 327 -7.00 -19.61 -16.00
CA GLU A 327 -6.43 -18.84 -17.11
C GLU A 327 -4.95 -18.52 -16.89
N ILE A 328 -4.59 -18.02 -15.70
CA ILE A 328 -3.17 -17.86 -15.32
C ILE A 328 -2.44 -19.21 -15.39
N GLY A 329 -3.09 -20.30 -14.98
CA GLY A 329 -2.54 -21.65 -15.11
C GLY A 329 -2.21 -22.03 -16.55
N LYS A 330 -3.10 -21.74 -17.51
CA LYS A 330 -2.87 -22.01 -18.95
C LYS A 330 -1.73 -21.16 -19.52
N LEU A 331 -1.58 -19.93 -19.05
CA LEU A 331 -0.53 -19.02 -19.52
C LEU A 331 0.85 -19.39 -18.93
N LEU A 332 0.93 -19.59 -17.62
CA LEU A 332 2.20 -19.72 -16.92
C LEU A 332 2.81 -21.12 -17.00
N LYS A 333 2.01 -22.19 -17.04
CA LYS A 333 2.56 -23.55 -17.08
C LYS A 333 3.41 -23.80 -18.33
N PRO A 334 2.94 -23.53 -19.57
CA PRO A 334 3.76 -23.75 -20.76
C PRO A 334 4.98 -22.83 -20.81
N ALA A 335 4.84 -21.59 -20.34
CA ALA A 335 5.95 -20.62 -20.33
C ALA A 335 7.07 -21.08 -19.38
N LEU A 336 6.73 -21.43 -18.14
CA LEU A 336 7.71 -21.81 -17.11
C LEU A 336 8.25 -23.24 -17.30
N ALA A 337 7.50 -24.15 -17.93
CA ALA A 337 7.99 -25.49 -18.26
C ALA A 337 9.19 -25.47 -19.22
N ARG A 338 9.47 -24.34 -19.88
CA ARG A 338 10.66 -24.14 -20.72
C ARG A 338 11.94 -23.89 -19.93
N VAL A 339 11.85 -23.73 -18.61
CA VAL A 339 12.98 -23.47 -17.74
C VAL A 339 13.13 -24.62 -16.75
N ASP A 340 14.20 -25.39 -16.90
CA ASP A 340 14.48 -26.51 -16.01
C ASP A 340 14.66 -26.05 -14.56
N GLY A 341 14.16 -26.85 -13.62
CA GLY A 341 14.31 -26.60 -12.18
C GLY A 341 13.25 -25.71 -11.54
N VAL A 342 12.29 -25.16 -12.29
CA VAL A 342 11.16 -24.40 -11.71
C VAL A 342 9.99 -25.34 -11.39
N ALA A 343 9.71 -25.51 -10.10
CA ALA A 343 8.61 -26.34 -9.60
C ALA A 343 7.24 -25.67 -9.73
N GLY A 344 7.19 -24.34 -9.59
CA GLY A 344 5.96 -23.58 -9.72
C GLY A 344 6.13 -22.09 -9.43
N ILE A 345 5.01 -21.38 -9.43
CA ILE A 345 4.95 -19.94 -9.15
C ILE A 345 3.76 -19.60 -8.24
N VAL A 346 4.00 -18.70 -7.30
CA VAL A 346 2.98 -17.97 -6.56
C VAL A 346 2.95 -16.54 -7.05
N ILE A 347 1.80 -16.10 -7.51
CA ILE A 347 1.57 -14.76 -8.05
C ILE A 347 0.47 -14.07 -7.26
N SER A 348 0.67 -12.80 -6.92
CA SER A 348 -0.33 -12.05 -6.14
C SER A 348 -0.45 -10.61 -6.60
N SER A 349 -1.59 -9.99 -6.27
CA SER A 349 -1.83 -8.55 -6.45
C SER A 349 -1.01 -7.65 -5.52
N GLY A 350 -0.29 -8.24 -4.57
CA GLY A 350 0.15 -7.56 -3.35
C GLY A 350 -1.03 -7.32 -2.40
N ALA A 351 -0.72 -6.91 -1.17
CA ALA A 351 -1.74 -6.44 -0.22
C ALA A 351 -2.10 -4.99 -0.60
N CYS A 352 -3.28 -4.79 -1.19
CA CYS A 352 -3.75 -3.49 -1.64
C CYS A 352 -5.00 -3.05 -0.87
N PHE A 353 -5.34 -1.76 -0.97
CA PHE A 353 -6.58 -1.25 -0.42
C PHE A 353 -7.79 -1.86 -1.14
N ALA A 354 -8.75 -2.37 -0.37
CA ALA A 354 -9.95 -3.01 -0.89
C ALA A 354 -10.93 -1.98 -1.44
N GLN A 355 -11.14 -2.01 -2.76
CA GLN A 355 -12.13 -1.17 -3.44
C GLN A 355 -13.50 -1.88 -3.48
N GLY A 356 -14.15 -1.95 -2.32
CA GLY A 356 -15.45 -2.60 -2.14
C GLY A 356 -15.42 -3.67 -1.05
N ALA A 357 -16.53 -4.40 -0.92
CA ALA A 357 -16.67 -5.47 0.07
C ALA A 357 -16.12 -6.79 -0.49
N PHE A 358 -15.07 -7.31 0.13
CA PHE A 358 -14.50 -8.62 -0.19
C PHE A 358 -14.81 -9.62 0.92
N ARG A 359 -15.01 -10.88 0.53
CA ARG A 359 -15.10 -12.03 1.44
C ARG A 359 -13.95 -12.98 1.14
N GLY A 360 -13.54 -13.75 2.14
CA GLY A 360 -12.56 -14.82 1.96
C GLY A 360 -13.07 -15.82 0.93
N LEU A 361 -12.32 -16.03 -0.15
CA LEU A 361 -12.64 -17.00 -1.19
C LEU A 361 -11.44 -17.91 -1.43
N SER A 362 -11.72 -19.17 -1.70
CA SER A 362 -10.70 -20.15 -2.08
C SER A 362 -11.22 -20.97 -3.24
N THR A 363 -10.34 -21.33 -4.16
CA THR A 363 -10.64 -22.23 -5.26
C THR A 363 -9.46 -23.15 -5.52
N ARG A 364 -9.76 -24.30 -6.11
CA ARG A 364 -8.77 -25.28 -6.54
C ARG A 364 -9.18 -25.86 -7.88
N THR A 365 -8.26 -25.92 -8.83
CA THR A 365 -8.46 -26.59 -10.11
C THR A 365 -8.05 -28.07 -10.02
N PRO A 366 -8.50 -28.94 -10.96
CA PRO A 366 -8.09 -30.35 -11.00
C PRO A 366 -6.56 -30.54 -11.05
N ASP A 367 -5.86 -29.59 -11.66
CA ASP A 367 -4.41 -29.60 -11.79
C ASP A 367 -3.64 -29.19 -10.52
N ARG A 368 -4.35 -28.96 -9.40
CA ARG A 368 -3.80 -28.40 -8.15
C ARG A 368 -3.27 -26.97 -8.30
N CYS A 369 -3.87 -26.18 -9.17
CA CYS A 369 -3.73 -24.73 -9.05
C CYS A 369 -4.67 -24.24 -7.95
N TYR A 370 -4.20 -23.31 -7.13
CA TYR A 370 -5.00 -22.71 -6.07
C TYR A 370 -5.19 -21.23 -6.34
N GLY A 371 -6.36 -20.71 -5.98
CA GLY A 371 -6.64 -19.28 -5.99
C GLY A 371 -7.23 -18.87 -4.65
N PHE A 372 -6.80 -17.73 -4.13
CA PHE A 372 -7.26 -17.17 -2.87
C PHE A 372 -7.60 -15.69 -3.04
N VAL A 373 -8.71 -15.29 -2.43
CA VAL A 373 -8.96 -13.89 -2.05
C VAL A 373 -8.97 -13.86 -0.53
N ARG A 374 -8.08 -13.05 0.06
CA ARG A 374 -7.96 -12.88 1.51
C ARG A 374 -8.20 -11.42 1.86
N PRO A 375 -9.34 -11.07 2.48
CA PRO A 375 -9.48 -9.81 3.20
C PRO A 375 -8.46 -9.79 4.34
N LEU A 376 -7.70 -8.71 4.41
CA LEU A 376 -6.67 -8.50 5.43
C LEU A 376 -7.09 -7.30 6.30
N PRO A 377 -6.67 -7.25 7.57
CA PRO A 377 -7.00 -6.11 8.43
C PRO A 377 -6.52 -4.78 7.85
N GLY A 378 -7.26 -3.70 8.16
CA GLY A 378 -7.01 -2.35 7.65
C GLY A 378 -7.63 -2.10 6.27
N HIS A 379 -8.79 -2.70 5.97
CA HIS A 379 -9.43 -2.63 4.64
C HIS A 379 -8.50 -3.03 3.49
N ARG A 380 -7.70 -4.06 3.70
CA ARG A 380 -6.80 -4.58 2.68
C ARG A 380 -7.36 -5.86 2.07
N VAL A 381 -6.93 -6.17 0.87
CA VAL A 381 -7.23 -7.45 0.23
C VAL A 381 -6.00 -7.90 -0.55
N ARG A 382 -5.86 -9.21 -0.64
CA ARG A 382 -4.91 -9.83 -1.55
C ARG A 382 -5.58 -10.93 -2.34
N GLU A 383 -5.34 -10.93 -3.64
CA GLU A 383 -5.64 -12.06 -4.50
C GLU A 383 -4.33 -12.79 -4.84
N THR A 384 -4.27 -14.09 -4.56
CA THR A 384 -3.09 -14.94 -4.73
C THR A 384 -3.43 -16.17 -5.54
N MET A 385 -2.59 -16.53 -6.51
CA MET A 385 -2.71 -17.78 -7.26
C MET A 385 -1.41 -18.58 -7.15
N ILE A 386 -1.55 -19.89 -6.95
CA ILE A 386 -0.44 -20.85 -6.83
C ILE A 386 -0.54 -21.81 -8.00
N ILE A 387 0.45 -21.78 -8.87
CA ILE A 387 0.47 -22.54 -10.13
C ILE A 387 1.67 -23.50 -10.10
N PRO A 388 1.45 -24.79 -9.80
CA PRO A 388 2.49 -25.80 -9.97
C PRO A 388 2.76 -26.02 -11.46
N VAL A 389 4.04 -26.18 -11.80
CA VAL A 389 4.52 -26.41 -13.18
C VAL A 389 4.94 -27.87 -13.36
N THR A 390 5.55 -28.48 -12.34
CA THR A 390 6.04 -29.87 -12.39
C THR A 390 5.20 -30.81 -11.53
N PRO A 391 5.29 -32.15 -11.73
CA PRO A 391 4.65 -33.12 -10.84
C PRO A 391 5.07 -32.99 -9.37
N ALA A 392 6.36 -32.71 -9.10
CA ALA A 392 6.84 -32.44 -7.74
C ALA A 392 6.22 -31.15 -7.17
N GLY A 393 6.15 -30.10 -8.00
CA GLY A 393 5.49 -28.85 -7.65
C GLY A 393 4.02 -29.02 -7.26
N ARG A 394 3.29 -30.00 -7.82
CA ARG A 394 1.89 -30.27 -7.42
C ARG A 394 1.75 -30.78 -5.99
N ILE A 395 2.77 -31.43 -5.45
CA ILE A 395 2.82 -31.85 -4.04
C ILE A 395 3.16 -30.63 -3.17
N GLU A 396 4.17 -29.86 -3.57
CA GLU A 396 4.61 -28.65 -2.88
C GLU A 396 3.55 -27.53 -2.88
N ALA A 397 2.65 -27.50 -3.86
CA ALA A 397 1.56 -26.53 -3.95
C ALA A 397 0.60 -26.59 -2.74
N ASP A 398 0.46 -27.75 -2.10
CA ASP A 398 -0.38 -27.91 -0.90
C ASP A 398 0.22 -27.14 0.29
N ILE A 399 1.56 -27.09 0.40
CA ILE A 399 2.26 -26.30 1.42
C ILE A 399 2.00 -24.81 1.18
N TRP A 400 2.15 -24.34 -0.07
CA TRP A 400 1.81 -22.96 -0.41
C TRP A 400 0.34 -22.62 -0.13
N ALA A 401 -0.56 -23.57 -0.38
CA ALA A 401 -1.99 -23.40 -0.12
C ALA A 401 -2.28 -23.25 1.38
N GLU A 402 -1.55 -23.96 2.25
CA GLU A 402 -1.64 -23.80 3.70
C GLU A 402 -1.10 -22.43 4.15
N LEU A 403 0.07 -22.02 3.66
CA LEU A 403 0.70 -20.75 3.98
C LEU A 403 -0.23 -19.57 3.67
N TYR A 404 -0.64 -19.43 2.40
CA TYR A 404 -1.53 -18.34 1.96
C TYR A 404 -2.99 -18.55 2.38
N GLY A 405 -3.38 -19.79 2.67
CA GLY A 405 -4.68 -20.12 3.23
C GLY A 405 -4.93 -19.40 4.55
N SER A 406 -3.88 -19.25 5.36
CA SER A 406 -3.91 -18.65 6.71
C SER A 406 -3.68 -17.12 6.73
N GLU A 407 -3.42 -16.47 5.60
CA GLU A 407 -2.91 -15.10 5.55
C GLU A 407 -3.83 -14.05 6.19
N ASP A 408 -5.15 -14.22 6.09
CA ASP A 408 -6.16 -13.32 6.67
C ASP A 408 -6.04 -13.15 8.19
N THR A 409 -5.52 -14.16 8.87
CA THR A 409 -5.33 -14.20 10.32
C THR A 409 -3.87 -13.93 10.74
N TRP A 410 -2.97 -13.66 9.79
CA TRP A 410 -1.53 -13.45 10.04
C TRP A 410 -1.31 -12.28 10.99
N LEU A 411 -1.91 -11.13 10.70
CA LEU A 411 -1.66 -9.93 11.48
C LEU A 411 -2.16 -10.08 12.92
N GLY A 412 -3.35 -10.67 13.12
CA GLY A 412 -3.89 -10.94 14.45
C GLY A 412 -2.99 -11.88 15.26
N TRP A 413 -2.48 -12.93 14.63
CA TRP A 413 -1.48 -13.81 15.25
C TRP A 413 -0.20 -13.05 15.60
N GLY A 414 0.36 -12.29 14.67
CA GLY A 414 1.60 -11.53 14.89
C GLY A 414 1.48 -10.52 16.04
N LEU A 415 0.38 -9.76 16.07
CA LEU A 415 0.08 -8.82 17.17
C LEU A 415 0.03 -9.54 18.52
N SER A 416 -0.62 -10.71 18.59
CA SER A 416 -0.67 -11.51 19.83
C SER A 416 0.71 -11.96 20.29
N GLN A 417 1.59 -12.38 19.36
CA GLN A 417 2.96 -12.79 19.68
C GLN A 417 3.82 -11.60 20.17
N ALA A 418 3.49 -10.39 19.74
CA ALA A 418 4.16 -9.16 20.17
C ALA A 418 3.53 -8.53 21.43
N GLY A 419 2.45 -9.10 21.97
CA GLY A 419 1.73 -8.54 23.13
C GLY A 419 1.03 -7.21 22.82
N LEU A 420 0.60 -7.01 21.57
CA LEU A 420 -0.07 -5.79 21.11
C LEU A 420 -1.60 -5.93 21.13
N PRO A 421 -2.34 -4.81 21.10
CA PRO A 421 -3.79 -4.81 20.96
C PRO A 421 -4.28 -5.60 19.74
N ALA A 422 -5.51 -6.10 19.78
CA ALA A 422 -6.06 -6.90 18.69
C ALA A 422 -6.40 -6.05 17.46
N CYS A 423 -6.57 -6.70 16.30
CA CYS A 423 -6.96 -6.00 15.06
C CYS A 423 -8.25 -5.17 15.23
N LEU A 424 -9.25 -5.70 15.95
CA LEU A 424 -10.51 -4.99 16.21
C LEU A 424 -10.26 -3.65 16.93
N ASP A 425 -9.39 -3.63 17.94
CA ASP A 425 -9.08 -2.42 18.71
C ASP A 425 -8.27 -1.39 17.91
N ILE A 426 -7.41 -1.87 17.01
CA ILE A 426 -6.53 -1.03 16.19
C ILE A 426 -7.28 -0.43 15.00
N PHE A 427 -8.12 -1.22 14.32
CA PHE A 427 -8.76 -0.85 13.05
C PHE A 427 -10.25 -0.52 13.17
N GLY A 428 -10.91 -0.87 14.28
CA GLY A 428 -12.32 -0.57 14.53
C GLY A 428 -13.30 -1.42 13.71
N GLN A 429 -12.93 -2.65 13.35
CA GLN A 429 -13.75 -3.58 12.55
C GLN A 429 -14.01 -4.90 13.25
#